data_AF-A0A212J614-F1
#
_entry.id   AF-A0A212J614-F1
#
_cell.length_a   1.000
_cell.length_b   1.000
_cell.length_c   1.000
_cell.angle_alpha   90.00
_cell.angle_beta   90.00
_cell.angle_gamma   90.00
#
_symmetry.space_group_name_H-M   'P 1'
#
loop_
_entity.id
_entity.type
_entity.pdbx_description
1 polymer ?
#
loop_
_entity_poly.entity_id
_entity_poly.type
_entity_poly.pdbx_seq_one_letter_code
_entity_poly.pdbx_strand_id
1 'polypeptide(L)'
;MIFLTWFSRMREPSWYIFTRCTLIACAMLCSALVVLVWAGNYSVSSSLLHSYAGHTAAMALAVFSAGGIGSALMEDILAKR
;
A
#
# COMPACT_ATOMS: atom_id res chain seq x y z
N MET A 1 12.30 -12.82 10.56
CA MET A 1 13.64 -12.75 9.91
C MET A 1 13.64 -13.34 8.49
N ILE A 2 12.90 -14.42 8.21
CA ILE A 2 12.80 -15.03 6.87
C ILE A 2 12.22 -14.08 5.80
N PHE A 3 11.25 -13.25 6.16
CA PHE A 3 10.64 -12.30 5.20
C PHE A 3 11.61 -11.20 4.74
N LEU A 4 12.40 -10.63 5.66
CA LEU A 4 13.39 -9.58 5.36
C LEU A 4 14.56 -10.10 4.51
N THR A 5 14.98 -11.35 4.75
CA THR A 5 16.03 -11.99 3.97
C THR A 5 15.55 -12.36 2.57
N TRP A 6 14.31 -12.82 2.43
CA TRP A 6 13.65 -12.98 1.13
C TRP A 6 13.57 -11.65 0.37
N PHE A 7 13.22 -10.57 1.07
CA PHE A 7 13.18 -9.20 0.53
C PHE A 7 14.51 -8.73 -0.06
N SER A 8 15.62 -9.06 0.60
CA SER A 8 16.97 -8.68 0.17
C SER A 8 17.49 -9.45 -1.04
N ARG A 9 16.79 -10.53 -1.44
CA ARG A 9 17.20 -11.44 -2.54
C ARG A 9 16.35 -11.32 -3.80
N MET A 10 15.32 -10.47 -3.80
CA MET A 10 14.50 -10.22 -4.98
C MET A 10 15.33 -9.65 -6.13
N ARG A 11 15.00 -10.06 -7.36
CA ARG A 11 15.54 -9.49 -8.58
C ARG A 11 14.99 -8.08 -8.80
N GLU A 12 15.73 -7.26 -9.54
CA GLU A 12 15.38 -5.86 -9.82
C GLU A 12 13.92 -5.59 -10.25
N PRO A 13 13.30 -6.37 -11.18
CA PRO A 13 11.94 -6.08 -11.64
C PRO A 13 10.85 -6.35 -10.60
N SER A 14 10.98 -7.39 -9.78
CA SER A 14 10.02 -7.71 -8.72
C SER A 14 10.12 -6.70 -7.58
N TRP A 15 11.33 -6.24 -7.28
CA TRP A 15 11.60 -5.20 -6.28
C TRP A 15 11.06 -3.83 -6.72
N TYR A 16 11.18 -3.51 -8.01
CA TYR A 16 10.62 -2.28 -8.58
C TYR A 16 9.09 -2.22 -8.43
N ILE A 17 8.37 -3.30 -8.73
CA ILE A 17 6.90 -3.35 -8.59
C ILE A 17 6.51 -3.17 -7.11
N PHE A 18 7.18 -3.90 -6.21
CA PHE A 18 6.87 -3.83 -4.79
C PHE A 18 7.09 -2.43 -4.21
N THR A 19 8.22 -1.80 -4.51
CA THR A 19 8.54 -0.45 -4.00
C THR A 19 7.57 0.59 -4.49
N ARG A 20 7.14 0.52 -5.76
CA ARG A 20 6.11 1.42 -6.31
C ARG A 20 4.77 1.25 -5.59
N CYS A 21 4.30 0.01 -5.42
CA CYS A 21 3.05 -0.25 -4.70
C CYS A 21 3.11 0.19 -3.23
N THR A 22 4.28 0.03 -2.59
CA THR A 22 4.50 0.47 -1.21
C THR A 22 4.47 2.00 -1.10
N LEU A 23 5.10 2.72 -2.02
CA LEU A 23 5.06 4.19 -2.07
C LEU A 23 3.64 4.71 -2.33
N ILE A 24 2.88 4.06 -3.22
CA ILE A 24 1.48 4.43 -3.50
C ILE A 24 0.62 4.19 -2.27
N ALA A 25 0.73 3.02 -1.63
CA ALA A 25 0.00 2.72 -0.39
C ALA A 25 0.34 3.74 0.72
N CYS A 26 1.61 4.11 0.86
CA CYS A 26 2.06 5.14 1.80
C CYS A 26 1.42 6.50 1.49
N ALA A 27 1.41 6.93 0.22
CA ALA A 27 0.77 8.16 -0.20
C ALA A 27 -0.75 8.17 0.08
N MET A 28 -1.43 7.03 -0.11
CA MET A 28 -2.85 6.88 0.20
C MET A 28 -3.14 6.92 1.71
N LEU A 29 -2.26 6.37 2.55
CA LEU A 29 -2.39 6.48 4.00
C LEU A 29 -2.16 7.93 4.47
N CYS A 30 -1.17 8.63 3.90
CA CYS A 30 -0.94 10.04 4.18
C CYS A 30 -2.15 10.90 3.80
N SER A 31 -2.77 10.65 2.64
CA SER A 31 -3.99 11.39 2.25
C SER A 31 -5.17 11.07 3.17
N ALA A 32 -5.34 9.81 3.61
CA ALA A 32 -6.35 9.44 4.59
C ALA A 32 -6.16 10.16 5.93
N LEU A 33 -4.92 10.29 6.42
CA LEU A 33 -4.60 11.03 7.64
C LEU A 33 -4.96 12.50 7.52
N VAL A 34 -4.65 13.15 6.39
CA VAL A 34 -5.03 14.55 6.15
C VAL A 34 -6.55 14.69 6.19
N VAL A 35 -7.29 13.78 5.55
CA VAL A 35 -8.77 13.80 5.59
C VAL A 35 -9.31 13.64 7.01
N LEU A 36 -8.72 12.77 7.84
CA LEU A 36 -9.12 12.60 9.24
C LEU A 36 -8.85 13.85 10.10
N VAL A 37 -7.69 14.49 9.91
CA VAL A 37 -7.36 15.74 10.60
C VAL A 37 -8.36 16.84 10.23
N TRP A 38 -8.74 16.92 8.96
CA TRP A 38 -9.76 17.86 8.50
C TRP A 38 -11.15 17.52 9.05
N ALA A 39 -11.51 16.24 9.11
CA ALA A 39 -12.78 15.79 9.66
C ALA A 39 -12.94 16.15 11.15
N GLY A 40 -11.85 16.15 11.92
CA GLY A 40 -11.86 16.55 13.33
C GLY A 40 -12.14 18.04 13.56
N ASN A 41 -11.86 18.90 12.57
CA ASN A 41 -12.05 20.35 12.68
C ASN A 41 -13.44 20.84 12.24
N TYR A 42 -14.24 20.03 11.54
CA TYR A 42 -15.55 20.44 11.00
C TYR A 42 -16.68 19.48 11.43
N SER A 43 -17.67 19.99 12.17
CA SER A 43 -18.70 19.15 12.82
C SER A 43 -19.73 18.53 11.88
N VAL A 44 -20.12 19.21 10.81
CA VAL A 44 -21.30 18.83 9.98
C VAL A 44 -20.98 17.81 8.88
N SER A 45 -19.73 17.75 8.39
CA SER A 45 -19.27 16.83 7.34
C SER A 45 -18.38 15.69 7.85
N SER A 46 -18.17 15.61 9.16
CA SER A 46 -17.22 14.71 9.83
C SER A 46 -17.44 13.22 9.53
N SER A 47 -18.70 12.76 9.45
CA SER A 47 -19.05 11.35 9.22
C SER A 47 -18.67 10.87 7.82
N LEU A 48 -18.90 11.70 6.80
CA LEU A 48 -18.62 11.38 5.41
C LEU A 48 -17.11 11.38 5.15
N LEU A 49 -16.38 12.35 5.73
CA LEU A 49 -14.92 12.36 5.69
C LEU A 49 -14.29 11.15 6.41
N HIS A 50 -14.84 10.73 7.55
CA HIS A 50 -14.39 9.51 8.25
C HIS A 50 -14.61 8.27 7.38
N SER A 51 -15.76 8.17 6.70
CA SER A 51 -16.02 7.07 5.76
C SER A 51 -15.02 7.06 4.61
N TYR A 52 -14.75 8.23 4.01
CA TYR A 52 -13.74 8.34 2.94
C TYR A 52 -12.35 7.94 3.40
N ALA A 53 -11.92 8.39 4.58
CA ALA A 53 -10.64 8.00 5.15
C ALA A 53 -10.54 6.49 5.43
N GLY A 54 -11.64 5.88 5.88
CA GLY A 54 -11.72 4.42 6.04
C GLY A 54 -11.56 3.68 4.71
N HIS A 55 -12.24 4.13 3.66
CA HIS A 55 -12.13 3.54 2.33
C HIS A 55 -10.72 3.72 1.74
N THR A 56 -10.10 4.90 1.86
CA THR A 56 -8.75 5.14 1.34
C THR A 56 -7.70 4.31 2.07
N ALA A 57 -7.84 4.13 3.39
CA ALA A 57 -6.98 3.23 4.16
C ALA A 57 -7.14 1.76 3.73
N ALA A 58 -8.37 1.30 3.50
CA ALA A 58 -8.63 -0.05 2.99
C ALA A 58 -8.05 -0.27 1.58
N MET A 59 -8.20 0.72 0.69
CA MET A 59 -7.59 0.67 -0.64
C MET A 59 -6.07 0.66 -0.58
N ALA A 60 -5.44 1.40 0.34
CA ALA A 60 -4.00 1.38 0.54
C ALA A 60 -3.49 -0.03 0.90
N LEU A 61 -4.19 -0.74 1.79
CA LEU A 61 -3.88 -2.14 2.13
C LEU A 61 -4.04 -3.06 0.92
N ALA A 62 -5.11 -2.89 0.14
CA ALA A 62 -5.33 -3.67 -1.07
C ALA A 62 -4.20 -3.46 -2.09
N VAL A 63 -3.80 -2.20 -2.35
CA VAL A 63 -2.69 -1.87 -3.26
C VAL A 63 -1.37 -2.47 -2.77
N PHE A 64 -1.09 -2.41 -1.47
CA PHE A 64 0.10 -3.03 -0.89
C PHE A 64 0.11 -4.55 -1.07
N SER A 65 -1.02 -5.21 -0.77
CA SER A 65 -1.14 -6.67 -0.96
C SER A 65 -1.03 -7.08 -2.42
N ALA A 66 -1.65 -6.34 -3.35
CA ALA A 66 -1.56 -6.60 -4.77
C ALA A 66 -0.13 -6.45 -5.29
N GLY A 67 0.60 -5.43 -4.83
CA GLY A 67 2.02 -5.26 -5.11
C GLY A 67 2.88 -6.39 -4.56
N GLY A 68 2.59 -6.86 -3.34
CA GLY A 68 3.25 -8.01 -2.73
C GLY A 68 3.04 -9.30 -3.51
N ILE A 69 1.79 -9.61 -3.85
CA ILE A 69 1.42 -10.81 -4.62
C ILE A 69 2.02 -10.74 -6.03
N GLY A 70 1.89 -9.58 -6.71
CA GLY A 70 2.46 -9.38 -8.05
C GLY A 70 3.97 -9.50 -8.08
N SER A 71 4.66 -8.95 -7.06
CA SER A 71 6.10 -9.08 -6.90
C SER A 71 6.52 -10.55 -6.67
N ALA A 72 5.82 -11.27 -5.80
CA ALA A 72 6.08 -12.69 -5.53
C ALA A 72 5.83 -13.57 -6.78
N LEU A 73 4.77 -13.30 -7.53
CA LEU A 73 4.46 -14.03 -8.76
C LEU A 73 5.50 -13.75 -9.85
N MET A 74 6.00 -12.52 -9.94
CA MET A 74 7.08 -12.16 -10.86
C MET A 74 8.39 -12.88 -10.50
N GLU A 75 8.72 -13.00 -9.21
CA GLU A 75 9.85 -13.81 -8.74
C GLU A 75 9.71 -15.27 -9.16
N ASP A 76 8.53 -15.89 -9.01
CA ASP A 76 8.31 -17.29 -9.40
C ASP A 76 8.49 -17.50 -10.92
N ILE A 77 8.02 -16.56 -11.74
CA ILE A 77 8.22 -16.58 -13.20
C ILE A 77 9.71 -16.45 -13.55
N LEU A 78 10.43 -15.55 -12.88
CA LEU A 78 11.86 -15.31 -13.12
C LEU A 78 12.75 -16.46 -12.59
N ALA A 79 12.31 -17.17 -11.56
CA ALA A 79 13.01 -18.33 -11.01
C ALA A 79 12.85 -19.58 -11.88
N LYS A 80 11.74 -19.69 -12.63
CA LYS A 80 11.46 -20.79 -13.58
C LYS A 80 12.12 -20.60 -14.95
N ARG A 81 12.84 -19.51 -15.16
CA ARG A 81 13.54 -19.17 -16.41
C ARG A 81 15.04 -19.18 -16.21
#